data_AF-A0A0V0QS87-F1
#
_entry.id   AF-A0A0V0QS87-F1
#
_cell.length_a   1.000
_cell.length_b   1.000
_cell.length_c   1.000
_cell.angle_alpha   90.00
_cell.angle_beta   90.00
_cell.angle_gamma   90.00
#
_symmetry.space_group_name_H-M   'P 1'
#
loop_
_entity.id
_entity.type
_entity.pdbx_description
1 polymer ?
#
loop_
_entity_poly.entity_id
_entity_poly.type
_entity_poly.pdbx_seq_one_letter_code
_entity_poly.pdbx_strand_id
1 'polypeptide(L)'
;MIKKNKLYLNKNVTRWHDIIIHFGKNTNCGYWTRQNIDPNIEFKLDDTVFIDIGIVVNKNLEGDYGETYYGGNDMRVKNMIHTSRYLWHYGYKLWRNNLETMTGVELYKLVSEECERCGYILKPEIGASGHHVGIFLSANSKLITHNDIIKPNLWIFEIFVYDKEIDRGAFYENALMLEQNDPKL
;
A
#
# COMPACT_ATOMS: atom_id res chain seq x y z
N MET A 1 -30.03 -18.46 -14.27
CA MET A 1 -28.76 -18.77 -14.96
C MET A 1 -27.77 -17.64 -14.70
N ILE A 2 -26.82 -17.86 -13.79
CA ILE A 2 -25.68 -16.95 -13.63
C ILE A 2 -24.82 -17.15 -14.89
N LYS A 3 -24.71 -16.12 -15.73
CA LYS A 3 -23.76 -16.13 -16.85
C LYS A 3 -22.38 -16.40 -16.25
N LYS A 4 -21.76 -17.52 -16.63
CA LYS A 4 -20.35 -17.80 -16.29
C LYS A 4 -19.54 -16.59 -16.75
N ASN A 5 -19.13 -15.74 -15.82
CA ASN A 5 -18.04 -14.80 -16.07
C ASN A 5 -16.87 -15.68 -16.52
N LYS A 6 -16.48 -15.56 -17.78
CA LYS A 6 -15.22 -16.13 -18.26
C LYS A 6 -14.15 -15.54 -17.36
N LEU A 7 -13.59 -16.33 -16.46
CA LEU A 7 -12.37 -15.98 -15.76
C LEU A 7 -11.32 -15.83 -16.87
N TYR A 8 -10.92 -14.60 -17.18
CA TYR A 8 -9.84 -14.32 -18.11
C TYR A 8 -8.52 -14.69 -17.42
N LEU A 9 -8.28 -15.99 -17.23
CA LEU A 9 -6.97 -16.52 -16.92
C LEU A 9 -6.13 -16.41 -18.20
N ASN A 10 -5.66 -15.20 -18.49
CA ASN A 10 -4.65 -14.99 -19.49
C ASN A 10 -3.43 -15.85 -19.10
N LYS A 11 -2.93 -16.66 -20.03
CA LYS A 11 -1.75 -17.53 -19.81
C LYS A 11 -0.44 -16.75 -19.51
N ASN A 12 -0.51 -15.43 -19.41
CA ASN A 12 0.61 -14.51 -19.23
C ASN A 12 0.47 -13.64 -17.97
N VAL A 13 -0.21 -14.13 -16.93
CA VAL A 13 -0.27 -13.44 -15.62
C VAL A 13 0.55 -14.24 -14.61
N THR A 14 1.57 -13.60 -14.03
CA THR A 14 2.38 -14.10 -12.91
C THR A 14 2.32 -13.10 -11.75
N ARG A 15 3.09 -13.35 -10.68
CA ARG A 15 3.22 -12.46 -9.52
C ARG A 15 4.69 -12.19 -9.20
N TRP A 16 5.01 -10.99 -8.73
CA TRP A 16 6.41 -10.63 -8.40
C TRP A 16 6.74 -10.77 -6.91
N HIS A 17 5.74 -10.86 -6.03
CA HIS A 17 5.87 -11.37 -4.66
C HIS A 17 4.73 -12.33 -4.28
N ASP A 18 4.76 -12.88 -3.06
CA ASP A 18 3.69 -13.71 -2.48
C ASP A 18 2.43 -12.89 -2.23
N ILE A 19 1.26 -13.43 -2.59
CA ILE A 19 -0.01 -12.83 -2.21
C ILE A 19 -0.10 -12.86 -0.68
N ILE A 20 -0.26 -11.69 -0.07
CA ILE A 20 -0.36 -11.55 1.38
C ILE A 20 -1.83 -11.37 1.73
N ILE A 21 -2.33 -12.24 2.61
CA ILE A 21 -3.65 -12.12 3.21
C ILE A 21 -3.50 -12.36 4.71
N HIS A 22 -3.60 -11.30 5.50
CA HIS A 22 -3.60 -11.37 6.95
C HIS A 22 -4.94 -10.92 7.51
N PHE A 23 -5.28 -11.42 8.69
CA PHE A 23 -6.50 -11.03 9.40
C PHE A 23 -6.28 -10.93 10.91
N GLY A 24 -7.17 -10.20 11.57
CA GLY A 24 -7.10 -9.95 13.00
C GLY A 24 -5.76 -9.28 13.38
N LYS A 25 -5.11 -9.76 14.44
CA LYS A 25 -3.82 -9.17 14.88
C LYS A 25 -2.70 -9.31 13.85
N ASN A 26 -2.78 -10.29 12.94
CA ASN A 26 -1.78 -10.47 11.89
C ASN A 26 -1.79 -9.31 10.86
N THR A 27 -2.84 -8.47 10.81
CA THR A 27 -2.82 -7.27 9.95
C THR A 27 -1.78 -6.24 10.37
N ASN A 28 -1.18 -6.38 11.56
CA ASN A 28 -0.06 -5.56 12.00
C ASN A 28 1.30 -6.00 11.39
N CYS A 29 1.33 -7.13 10.69
CA CYS A 29 2.53 -7.68 10.08
C CYS A 29 2.52 -7.39 8.58
N GLY A 30 3.51 -6.65 8.10
CA GLY A 30 3.84 -6.49 6.68
C GLY A 30 4.96 -7.44 6.23
N TYR A 31 5.42 -7.27 4.99
CA TYR A 31 6.41 -8.15 4.34
C TYR A 31 7.70 -8.35 5.17
N TRP A 32 8.26 -7.29 5.77
CA TRP A 32 9.50 -7.38 6.56
C TRP A 32 9.30 -7.90 7.99
N THR A 33 8.05 -8.09 8.40
CA THR A 33 7.68 -8.52 9.75
C THR A 33 6.89 -9.83 9.74
N ARG A 34 6.86 -10.56 8.61
CA ARG A 34 6.13 -11.81 8.43
C ARG A 34 6.48 -12.92 9.44
N GLN A 35 7.67 -12.87 10.02
CA GLN A 35 8.09 -13.77 11.10
C GLN A 35 7.28 -13.60 12.40
N ASN A 36 6.56 -12.49 12.55
CA ASN A 36 5.73 -12.20 13.71
C ASN A 36 4.28 -12.69 13.56
N ILE A 37 3.93 -13.30 12.41
CA ILE A 37 2.60 -13.85 12.16
C ILE A 37 2.33 -14.99 13.14
N ASP A 38 1.19 -14.93 13.84
CA ASP A 38 0.69 -16.04 14.65
C ASP A 38 -0.19 -16.96 13.79
N PRO A 39 0.23 -18.20 13.51
CA PRO A 39 -0.52 -19.12 12.67
C PRO A 39 -1.80 -19.65 13.33
N ASN A 40 -2.01 -19.41 14.63
CA ASN A 40 -3.18 -19.89 15.37
C ASN A 40 -4.34 -18.88 15.38
N ILE A 41 -4.17 -17.69 14.78
CA ILE A 41 -5.27 -16.75 14.63
C ILE A 41 -6.24 -17.31 13.60
N GLU A 42 -7.51 -17.41 13.98
CA GLU A 42 -8.63 -17.75 13.12
C GLU A 42 -9.39 -16.50 12.69
N PHE A 43 -9.87 -16.49 11.45
CA PHE A 43 -10.63 -15.38 10.89
C PHE A 43 -11.99 -15.21 11.57
N LYS A 44 -12.32 -13.97 11.94
CA LYS A 44 -13.62 -13.56 12.47
C LYS A 44 -14.27 -12.51 11.58
N LEU A 45 -15.61 -12.44 11.64
CA LEU A 45 -16.38 -11.51 10.80
C LEU A 45 -16.05 -10.03 11.07
N ASP A 46 -15.64 -9.72 12.30
CA ASP A 46 -15.22 -8.41 12.77
C ASP A 46 -13.70 -8.23 12.79
N ASP A 47 -12.95 -9.04 12.02
CA ASP A 47 -11.53 -8.82 11.81
C ASP A 47 -11.27 -7.77 10.73
N THR A 48 -10.15 -7.07 10.89
CA THR A 48 -9.48 -6.40 9.79
C THR A 48 -8.88 -7.46 8.87
N VAL A 49 -8.89 -7.20 7.56
CA VAL A 49 -8.29 -8.07 6.54
C VAL A 49 -7.34 -7.24 5.71
N PHE A 50 -6.05 -7.52 5.80
CA PHE A 50 -5.01 -6.92 4.98
C PHE A 50 -4.76 -7.82 3.76
N ILE A 51 -4.88 -7.24 2.56
CA ILE A 51 -4.63 -7.91 1.28
C ILE A 51 -3.58 -7.12 0.52
N ASP A 52 -2.61 -7.79 -0.08
CA ASP A 52 -1.55 -7.19 -0.90
C ASP A 52 -1.18 -8.16 -2.06
N ILE A 53 -1.22 -7.63 -3.29
CA ILE A 53 -1.18 -8.38 -4.55
C ILE A 53 -0.35 -7.66 -5.63
N GLY A 54 0.88 -8.12 -5.82
CA GLY A 54 1.75 -7.74 -6.94
C GLY A 54 1.63 -8.66 -8.15
N ILE A 55 0.91 -8.21 -9.18
CA ILE A 55 0.71 -8.94 -10.45
C ILE A 55 1.71 -8.54 -11.53
N VAL A 56 1.92 -9.44 -12.48
CA VAL A 56 2.75 -9.22 -13.66
C VAL A 56 2.01 -9.70 -14.89
N VAL A 57 1.69 -8.80 -15.82
CA VAL A 57 0.98 -9.10 -17.07
C VAL A 57 1.97 -9.04 -18.24
N ASN A 58 1.89 -10.02 -19.15
CA ASN A 58 2.73 -10.08 -20.35
C ASN A 58 4.25 -10.04 -20.07
N LYS A 59 4.67 -10.51 -18.88
CA LYS A 59 6.06 -10.57 -18.38
C LYS A 59 6.71 -9.23 -18.00
N ASN A 60 6.09 -8.08 -18.28
CA ASN A 60 6.74 -6.78 -18.07
C ASN A 60 5.83 -5.68 -17.55
N LEU A 61 4.51 -5.90 -17.47
CA LEU A 61 3.58 -4.94 -16.88
C LEU A 61 3.33 -5.33 -15.43
N GLU A 62 4.06 -4.67 -14.53
CA GLU A 62 3.90 -4.82 -13.09
C GLU A 62 2.72 -3.96 -12.62
N GLY A 63 1.89 -4.54 -11.76
CA GLY A 63 0.88 -3.83 -11.00
C GLY A 63 0.96 -4.26 -9.55
N ASP A 64 0.71 -3.33 -8.65
CA ASP A 64 0.72 -3.61 -7.22
C ASP A 64 -0.41 -2.87 -6.51
N TYR A 65 -1.08 -3.59 -5.61
CA TYR A 65 -2.22 -3.08 -4.87
C TYR A 65 -2.45 -3.86 -3.60
N GLY A 66 -2.66 -3.08 -2.55
CA GLY A 66 -2.90 -3.61 -1.23
C GLY A 66 -3.70 -2.63 -0.39
N GLU A 67 -4.56 -3.20 0.44
CA GLU A 67 -5.50 -2.46 1.25
C GLU A 67 -5.94 -3.28 2.47
N THR A 68 -6.24 -2.59 3.56
CA THR A 68 -6.94 -3.17 4.72
C THR A 68 -8.45 -2.93 4.64
N TYR A 69 -9.22 -4.01 4.79
CA TYR A 69 -10.67 -4.03 4.84
C TYR A 69 -11.15 -4.36 6.26
N TYR A 70 -12.42 -4.09 6.54
CA TYR A 70 -13.02 -4.38 7.85
C TYR A 70 -14.52 -4.67 7.72
N GLY A 71 -14.93 -5.86 8.19
CA GLY A 71 -16.33 -6.31 8.17
C GLY A 71 -17.15 -5.89 9.40
N GLY A 72 -16.50 -5.37 10.45
CA GLY A 72 -17.15 -4.98 11.69
C GLY A 72 -17.70 -3.55 11.70
N ASN A 73 -18.05 -3.06 12.89
CA ASN A 73 -18.72 -1.77 13.09
C ASN A 73 -18.00 -0.78 14.00
N ASP A 74 -16.80 -1.11 14.49
CA ASP A 74 -15.99 -0.18 15.26
C ASP A 74 -15.59 1.03 14.38
N MET A 75 -16.06 2.22 14.78
CA MET A 75 -15.79 3.47 14.05
C MET A 75 -14.32 3.88 14.11
N ARG A 76 -13.59 3.53 15.19
CA ARG A 76 -12.16 3.83 15.31
C ARG A 76 -11.34 3.03 14.31
N VAL A 77 -11.67 1.75 14.13
CA VAL A 77 -11.06 0.89 13.10
C VAL A 77 -11.39 1.42 11.70
N LYS A 78 -12.66 1.78 11.43
CA LYS A 78 -13.06 2.36 10.14
C LYS A 78 -12.33 3.67 9.84
N ASN A 79 -12.17 4.54 10.83
CA ASN A 79 -11.45 5.81 10.70
C ASN A 79 -9.95 5.58 10.42
N MET A 80 -9.32 4.62 11.08
CA MET A 80 -7.91 4.27 10.81
C MET A 80 -7.71 3.79 9.37
N ILE A 81 -8.57 2.90 8.88
CA ILE A 81 -8.54 2.42 7.48
C ILE A 81 -8.81 3.56 6.50
N HIS A 82 -9.77 4.44 6.81
CA HIS A 82 -10.01 5.62 5.98
C HIS A 82 -8.76 6.53 5.95
N THR A 83 -8.07 6.66 7.08
CA THR A 83 -6.89 7.50 7.22
C THR A 83 -5.70 6.99 6.40
N SER A 84 -5.47 5.67 6.32
CA SER A 84 -4.40 5.15 5.45
C SER A 84 -4.59 5.55 3.99
N ARG A 85 -5.83 5.40 3.48
CA ARG A 85 -6.19 5.84 2.12
C ARG A 85 -6.11 7.36 1.96
N TYR A 86 -6.59 8.11 2.96
CA TYR A 86 -6.50 9.58 2.96
C TYR A 86 -5.04 10.05 2.84
N LEU A 87 -4.13 9.50 3.64
CA LEU A 87 -2.71 9.85 3.64
C LEU A 87 -2.04 9.53 2.31
N TRP A 88 -2.42 8.42 1.68
CA TRP A 88 -1.94 8.11 0.33
C TRP A 88 -2.37 9.19 -0.66
N HIS A 89 -3.66 9.58 -0.67
CA HIS A 89 -4.15 10.64 -1.54
C HIS A 89 -3.56 12.02 -1.21
N TYR A 90 -3.28 12.29 0.06
CA TYR A 90 -2.58 13.49 0.49
C TYR A 90 -1.16 13.53 -0.10
N GLY A 91 -0.39 12.46 0.06
CA GLY A 91 0.94 12.33 -0.54
C GLY A 91 0.92 12.39 -2.07
N TYR A 92 -0.04 11.72 -2.71
CA TYR A 92 -0.24 11.81 -4.16
C TYR A 92 -0.44 13.25 -4.63
N LYS A 93 -1.28 14.03 -3.94
CA LYS A 93 -1.51 15.44 -4.26
C LYS A 93 -0.25 16.28 -4.08
N LEU A 94 0.52 16.06 -3.00
CA LEU A 94 1.79 16.74 -2.78
C LEU A 94 2.78 16.45 -3.90
N TRP A 95 2.97 15.18 -4.23
CA TRP A 95 3.84 14.74 -5.33
C TRP A 95 3.40 15.33 -6.67
N ARG A 96 2.12 15.19 -7.05
CA ARG A 96 1.57 15.72 -8.30
C ARG A 96 1.68 17.24 -8.41
N ASN A 97 1.60 17.96 -7.29
CA ASN A 97 1.74 19.42 -7.29
C ASN A 97 3.19 19.89 -7.34
N ASN A 98 4.16 19.01 -7.09
CA ASN A 98 5.57 19.33 -7.01
C ASN A 98 6.42 18.33 -7.83
N LEU A 99 5.96 17.94 -9.03
CA LEU A 99 6.60 16.91 -9.86
C LEU A 99 8.07 17.19 -10.22
N GLU A 100 8.49 18.45 -10.17
CA GLU A 100 9.85 18.87 -10.51
C GLU A 100 10.81 18.84 -9.32
N THR A 101 10.31 18.71 -8.08
CA THR A 101 11.13 18.87 -6.87
C THR A 101 10.87 17.80 -5.81
N MET A 102 9.74 17.09 -5.86
CA MET A 102 9.37 16.13 -4.82
C MET A 102 10.29 14.90 -4.86
N THR A 103 10.98 14.67 -3.75
CA THR A 103 11.77 13.45 -3.49
C THR A 103 10.97 12.50 -2.62
N GLY A 104 11.39 11.24 -2.58
CA GLY A 104 10.77 10.23 -1.72
C GLY A 104 10.95 10.52 -0.23
N VAL A 105 12.13 11.02 0.17
CA VAL A 105 12.41 11.44 1.54
C VAL A 105 11.45 12.56 1.98
N GLU A 106 11.28 13.61 1.16
CA GLU A 106 10.39 14.73 1.51
C GLU A 106 8.91 14.30 1.52
N LEU A 107 8.50 13.46 0.56
CA LEU A 107 7.14 12.93 0.50
C LEU A 107 6.76 12.18 1.78
N TYR A 108 7.60 11.23 2.22
CA TYR A 108 7.33 10.45 3.42
C TYR A 108 7.39 11.29 4.69
N LYS A 109 8.29 12.29 4.76
CA LYS A 109 8.33 13.24 5.87
C LYS A 109 7.01 13.99 6.01
N LEU A 110 6.53 14.62 4.93
CA LEU A 110 5.27 15.38 4.94
C LEU A 110 4.06 14.51 5.27
N VAL A 111 4.05 13.26 4.80
CA VAL A 111 2.98 12.30 5.08
C VAL A 111 3.06 11.79 6.51
N SER A 112 4.25 11.61 7.07
CA SER A 112 4.43 11.26 8.48
C SER A 112 3.91 12.37 9.41
N GLU A 113 4.24 13.63 9.10
CA GLU A 113 3.72 14.80 9.83
C GLU A 113 2.18 14.86 9.79
N GLU A 114 1.56 14.56 8.65
CA GLU A 114 0.10 14.53 8.52
C GLU A 114 -0.52 13.31 9.25
N CYS A 115 0.16 12.17 9.24
CA CYS A 115 -0.25 10.97 9.98
C CYS A 115 -0.32 11.25 11.50
N GLU A 116 0.70 11.93 12.03
CA GLU A 116 0.75 12.36 13.44
C GLU A 116 -0.39 13.34 13.78
N ARG A 117 -0.68 14.30 12.89
CA ARG A 117 -1.83 15.22 13.05
C ARG A 117 -3.17 14.50 13.07
N CYS A 118 -3.29 13.41 12.32
CA CYS A 118 -4.45 12.53 12.33
C CYS A 118 -4.52 11.64 13.59
N GLY A 119 -3.49 11.65 14.45
CA GLY A 119 -3.44 10.88 15.70
C GLY A 119 -2.92 9.45 15.54
N TYR A 120 -2.26 9.14 14.43
CA TYR A 120 -1.70 7.81 14.14
C TYR A 120 -0.17 7.87 14.00
N ILE A 121 0.45 6.69 13.91
CA ILE A 121 1.89 6.54 13.68
C ILE A 121 2.08 5.90 12.31
N LEU A 122 2.89 6.51 11.45
CA LEU A 122 3.31 5.89 10.20
C LEU A 122 4.37 4.82 10.49
N LYS A 123 4.21 3.60 9.98
CA LYS A 123 5.19 2.50 10.19
C LYS A 123 5.76 1.96 8.87
N PRO A 124 6.64 2.70 8.19
CA PRO A 124 7.26 2.21 6.95
C PRO A 124 8.15 0.97 7.18
N GLU A 125 8.66 0.77 8.39
CA GLU A 125 9.56 -0.31 8.78
C GLU A 125 8.93 -1.71 8.75
N ILE A 126 7.61 -1.84 8.57
CA ILE A 126 6.97 -3.16 8.41
C ILE A 126 7.07 -3.70 6.97
N GLY A 127 7.58 -2.88 6.04
CA GLY A 127 7.57 -3.13 4.60
C GLY A 127 6.62 -2.22 3.82
N ALA A 128 6.27 -1.06 4.38
CA ALA A 128 5.42 -0.03 3.74
C ALA A 128 6.28 1.18 3.36
N SER A 129 7.30 0.96 2.53
CA SER A 129 8.35 1.93 2.20
C SER A 129 8.31 2.45 0.77
N GLY A 130 7.42 1.91 -0.04
CA GLY A 130 7.32 2.14 -1.48
C GLY A 130 8.49 1.52 -2.23
N HIS A 131 8.26 1.16 -3.49
CA HIS A 131 9.31 0.63 -4.35
C HIS A 131 9.15 1.10 -5.79
N HIS A 132 10.20 0.87 -6.59
CA HIS A 132 10.16 1.17 -8.02
C HIS A 132 9.39 0.08 -8.78
N VAL A 133 8.60 0.47 -9.77
CA VAL A 133 7.83 -0.42 -10.66
C VAL A 133 8.74 -0.97 -11.77
N GLY A 134 8.66 -2.26 -12.09
CA GLY A 134 9.23 -2.82 -13.31
C GLY A 134 10.70 -3.24 -13.23
N ILE A 135 11.32 -3.23 -12.05
CA ILE A 135 12.64 -3.85 -11.83
C ILE A 135 12.43 -5.15 -11.06
N PHE A 136 12.22 -6.24 -11.79
CA PHE A 136 12.13 -7.63 -11.28
C PHE A 136 13.32 -8.10 -10.40
N LEU A 137 14.29 -7.23 -10.12
CA LEU A 137 15.55 -7.53 -9.44
C LEU A 137 16.01 -6.46 -8.45
N SER A 138 15.26 -5.37 -8.20
CA SER A 138 15.66 -4.36 -7.20
C SER A 138 14.55 -4.03 -6.20
N ALA A 139 14.16 -5.01 -5.40
CA ALA A 139 13.54 -4.79 -4.09
C ALA A 139 14.39 -3.95 -3.11
N ASN A 140 15.51 -3.36 -3.57
CA ASN A 140 16.43 -2.54 -2.80
C ASN A 140 16.20 -1.03 -2.96
N SER A 141 15.45 -0.59 -3.97
CA SER A 141 15.12 0.83 -4.13
C SER A 141 13.84 1.13 -3.36
N LYS A 142 13.98 1.79 -2.21
CA LYS A 142 12.85 2.19 -1.36
C LYS A 142 12.51 3.63 -1.63
N LEU A 143 11.23 3.93 -1.86
CA LEU A 143 10.78 5.30 -2.10
C LEU A 143 11.10 6.18 -0.88
N ILE A 144 10.91 5.70 0.34
CA ILE A 144 11.18 6.47 1.57
C ILE A 144 12.63 6.98 1.71
N THR A 145 13.60 6.33 1.07
CA THR A 145 15.00 6.75 1.08
C THR A 145 15.46 7.37 -0.24
N HIS A 146 14.54 7.58 -1.19
CA HIS A 146 14.86 8.08 -2.52
C HIS A 146 15.09 9.59 -2.49
N ASN A 147 16.32 10.02 -2.77
CA ASN A 147 16.74 11.42 -2.74
C ASN A 147 16.58 12.16 -4.07
N ASP A 148 16.28 11.45 -5.17
CA ASP A 148 16.02 12.08 -6.46
C ASP A 148 14.53 12.39 -6.65
N ILE A 149 14.22 13.14 -7.71
CA ILE A 149 12.86 13.52 -8.08
C ILE A 149 12.05 12.27 -8.48
N ILE A 150 10.92 12.07 -7.82
CA ILE A 150 10.00 10.95 -8.10
C ILE A 150 9.36 11.14 -9.47
N LYS A 151 9.68 10.26 -10.41
CA LYS A 151 9.09 10.27 -11.75
C LYS A 151 7.71 9.57 -11.78
N PRO A 152 6.75 10.07 -12.58
CA PRO A 152 5.46 9.42 -12.78
C PRO A 152 5.58 7.99 -13.29
N ASN A 153 4.63 7.15 -12.89
CA ASN A 153 4.43 5.79 -13.40
C ASN A 153 5.56 4.80 -13.10
N LEU A 154 6.49 5.17 -12.20
CA LEU A 154 7.66 4.36 -11.87
C LEU A 154 7.72 3.95 -10.40
N TRP A 155 6.74 4.32 -9.57
CA TRP A 155 6.79 4.09 -8.13
C TRP A 155 5.45 3.61 -7.57
N ILE A 156 5.53 2.64 -6.67
CA ILE A 156 4.47 2.31 -5.73
C ILE A 156 4.69 3.15 -4.47
N PHE A 157 3.61 3.76 -4.00
CA PHE A 157 3.59 4.50 -2.74
C PHE A 157 2.72 3.76 -1.73
N GLU A 158 3.29 3.48 -0.58
CA GLU A 158 2.74 2.59 0.45
C GLU A 158 2.54 3.37 1.73
N ILE A 159 1.37 3.18 2.36
CA ILE A 159 1.03 3.76 3.64
C ILE A 159 0.67 2.64 4.60
N PHE A 160 1.34 2.59 5.74
CA PHE A 160 0.85 1.86 6.89
C PHE A 160 0.69 2.80 8.08
N VAL A 161 -0.55 2.93 8.55
CA VAL A 161 -0.88 3.65 9.78
C VAL A 161 -1.07 2.68 10.93
N TYR A 162 -0.68 3.08 12.13
CA TYR A 162 -0.86 2.32 13.35
C TYR A 162 -1.55 3.15 14.42
N ASP A 163 -2.61 2.59 15.00
CA ASP A 163 -3.32 3.13 16.15
C ASP A 163 -2.90 2.39 17.42
N LYS A 164 -2.15 3.11 18.27
CA LYS A 164 -1.60 2.58 19.52
C LYS A 164 -2.67 2.21 20.55
N GLU A 165 -3.84 2.87 20.53
CA GLU A 165 -4.85 2.68 21.58
C GLU A 165 -5.60 1.36 21.41
N ILE A 166 -5.70 0.87 20.17
CA ILE A 166 -6.38 -0.40 19.85
C ILE A 166 -5.41 -1.48 19.36
N ASP A 167 -4.10 -1.19 19.31
CA ASP A 167 -3.05 -2.07 18.79
C ASP A 167 -3.39 -2.64 17.41
N ARG A 168 -3.81 -1.78 16.48
CA ARG A 168 -4.13 -2.17 15.11
C ARG A 168 -3.49 -1.23 14.12
N GLY A 169 -3.26 -1.73 12.91
CA GLY A 169 -2.84 -0.91 11.78
C GLY A 169 -3.69 -1.16 10.53
N ALA A 170 -3.54 -0.24 9.59
CA ALA A 170 -4.15 -0.31 8.28
C ALA A 170 -3.14 0.07 7.20
N PHE A 171 -3.14 -0.73 6.15
CA PHE A 171 -2.34 -0.57 4.96
C PHE A 171 -3.17 0.00 3.80
N TYR A 172 -2.53 0.81 2.97
CA TYR A 172 -3.01 1.17 1.65
C TYR A 172 -1.83 1.50 0.74
N GLU A 173 -1.80 0.92 -0.45
CA GLU A 173 -0.82 1.26 -1.48
C GLU A 173 -1.47 1.44 -2.84
N ASN A 174 -0.77 2.17 -3.69
CA ASN A 174 -1.07 2.24 -5.12
C ASN A 174 0.10 2.89 -5.86
N ALA A 175 0.10 2.80 -7.18
CA ALA A 175 1.08 3.42 -8.04
C ALA A 175 0.93 4.96 -8.09
N LEU A 176 2.04 5.69 -8.05
CA LEU A 176 2.10 7.12 -8.34
C LEU A 176 2.04 7.35 -9.85
N MET A 177 0.82 7.38 -10.37
CA MET A 177 0.57 7.56 -11.81
C MET A 177 -0.12 8.87 -12.14
N LEU A 178 0.19 9.40 -13.32
CA LEU A 178 -0.62 10.45 -13.94
C LEU A 178 -1.59 9.79 -14.93
N GLU A 179 -2.83 10.26 -14.94
CA GLU A 179 -3.85 9.82 -15.90
C GLU A 179 -3.41 10.12 -17.34
N GLN A 180 -3.75 9.27 -18.32
CA GLN A 180 -3.29 9.43 -19.71
C GLN A 180 -3.52 10.81 -20.35
N ASN A 181 -4.47 11.59 -19.83
CA ASN A 181 -4.79 12.94 -20.29
C ASN A 181 -4.51 14.03 -19.24
N ASP A 182 -3.66 13.75 -18.25
CA ASP A 182 -3.28 14.73 -17.24
C ASP A 182 -2.47 15.86 -17.91
N PRO A 183 -2.81 17.15 -17.72
CA PRO A 183 -2.07 18.26 -18.31
C PRO A 183 -0.62 18.39 -17.80
N LYS A 184 -0.23 17.59 -16.80
CA LYS A 184 1.13 17.55 -16.23
C LYS A 184 1.98 16.38 -16.74
N LEU A 185 1.46 15.53 -17.63
CA LEU A 185 2.20 14.48 -18.35
C LEU A 185 3.01 15.08 -19.50
#